data_AF-A0A494RFY8-F1
#
_entry.id   AF-A0A494RFY8-F1
#
_cell.length_a   1.000
_cell.length_b   1.000
_cell.length_c   1.000
_cell.angle_alpha   90.00
_cell.angle_beta   90.00
_cell.angle_gamma   90.00
#
_symmetry.space_group_name_H-M   'P 1'
#
loop_
_entity.id
_entity.type
_entity.pdbx_description
1 polymer ?
#
loop_
_entity_poly.entity_id
_entity_poly.type
_entity_poly.pdbx_seq_one_letter_code
_entity_poly.pdbx_strand_id
1 'polypeptide(L)'
;MTDSFRPDGIDAVPVKAAEAAAALEALREPAERAAASIEDAFGRAGASLTRSLARAAADGEVTLAELARAVLNAVNAAAGARGGGLSGAIAAALGGFSGARAEGGPVLGGGAYLVGERGPEVFRPAGAGTVEPMGAAGGVTVNVKVDGGAEGLLRSETQIARMLARAAALGAR
;
A
#
# COMPACT_ATOMS: atom_id res chain seq x y z
N MET A 1 13.21 47.17 -53.06
CA MET A 1 13.80 45.83 -53.02
C MET A 1 14.75 45.80 -51.83
N THR A 2 14.26 45.46 -50.65
CA THR A 2 15.06 45.33 -49.43
C THR A 2 14.51 44.14 -48.67
N ASP A 3 15.11 42.98 -48.98
CA ASP A 3 14.86 41.70 -48.33
C ASP A 3 15.59 41.70 -47.00
N SER A 4 14.84 41.69 -45.90
CA SER A 4 15.38 41.66 -44.54
C SER A 4 15.67 40.21 -44.14
N PHE A 5 16.96 39.87 -44.12
CA PHE A 5 17.48 38.61 -43.59
C PHE A 5 16.99 38.38 -42.15
N ARG A 6 16.21 37.32 -41.94
CA ARG A 6 15.94 36.75 -40.60
C ARG A 6 17.09 35.82 -40.20
N PRO A 7 17.77 36.03 -39.07
CA PRO A 7 18.88 35.19 -38.63
C PRO A 7 18.38 34.06 -37.70
N ASP A 8 17.46 33.20 -38.14
CA ASP A 8 16.73 32.29 -37.21
C ASP A 8 17.11 30.79 -37.30
N GLY A 9 18.14 30.41 -38.06
CA GLY A 9 18.40 28.99 -38.32
C GLY A 9 19.57 28.36 -37.56
N ILE A 10 20.78 28.88 -37.79
CA ILE A 10 22.02 28.13 -37.56
C ILE A 10 22.94 28.84 -36.55
N ASP A 11 22.94 30.17 -36.52
CA ASP A 11 23.78 30.96 -35.61
C ASP A 11 23.29 30.98 -34.15
N ALA A 12 22.02 30.61 -33.91
CA ALA A 12 21.41 30.56 -32.58
C ALA A 12 21.65 29.23 -31.84
N VAL A 13 22.11 28.19 -32.54
CA VAL A 13 22.39 26.86 -31.98
C VAL A 13 23.48 26.88 -30.89
N PRO A 14 24.65 27.51 -31.10
CA PRO A 14 25.69 27.55 -30.06
C PRO A 14 25.26 28.30 -28.80
N VAL A 15 24.43 29.33 -28.94
CA VAL A 15 23.89 30.10 -27.79
C VAL A 15 22.92 29.24 -26.99
N LYS A 16 21.96 28.58 -27.65
CA LYS A 16 21.02 27.67 -26.99
C LYS A 16 21.71 26.47 -26.33
N ALA A 17 22.79 25.96 -26.93
CA ALA A 17 23.59 24.89 -26.34
C ALA A 17 24.32 25.35 -25.07
N ALA A 18 24.86 26.57 -25.06
CA ALA A 18 25.48 27.15 -23.87
C ALA A 18 24.46 27.40 -22.74
N GLU A 19 23.27 27.89 -23.07
CA GLU A 19 22.17 28.06 -22.11
C GLU A 19 21.69 26.72 -21.53
N ALA A 20 21.56 25.69 -22.36
CA ALA A 20 21.20 24.35 -21.92
C ALA A 20 22.28 23.73 -21.01
N ALA A 21 23.56 23.94 -21.31
CA ALA A 21 24.67 23.48 -20.48
C ALA A 21 24.68 24.18 -19.11
N ALA A 22 24.43 25.50 -19.08
CA ALA A 22 24.31 26.24 -17.82
C ALA A 22 23.10 25.79 -16.99
N ALA A 23 21.97 25.50 -17.64
CA ALA A 23 20.78 24.96 -16.97
C ALA A 23 21.03 23.56 -16.38
N LEU A 24 21.79 22.70 -17.08
CA LEU A 24 22.17 21.37 -16.58
C LEU A 24 23.10 21.46 -15.38
N GLU A 25 24.09 22.36 -15.39
CA GLU A 25 24.96 22.58 -14.23
C GLU A 25 24.19 23.11 -13.02
N ALA A 26 23.20 23.98 -13.24
CA ALA A 26 22.34 24.47 -12.16
C ALA A 26 21.50 23.34 -11.51
N LEU A 27 21.22 22.26 -12.22
CA LEU A 27 20.48 21.10 -11.72
C LEU A 27 21.34 20.10 -10.95
N ARG A 28 22.67 20.17 -11.09
CA ARG A 28 23.61 19.23 -10.50
C ARG A 28 23.56 19.23 -8.97
N GLU A 29 23.67 20.40 -8.35
CA GLU A 29 23.62 20.61 -6.89
C GLU A 29 22.29 20.10 -6.26
N PRO A 30 21.11 20.45 -6.78
CA PRO A 30 19.84 19.87 -6.33
C PRO A 30 19.78 18.34 -6.49
N ALA A 31 20.31 17.80 -7.59
CA ALA A 31 20.31 16.36 -7.84
C ALA A 31 21.21 15.60 -6.86
N GLU A 32 22.40 16.13 -6.55
CA GLU A 32 23.31 15.56 -5.56
C GLU A 32 22.68 15.58 -4.16
N ARG A 33 22.03 16.67 -3.76
CA ARG A 33 21.28 16.74 -2.48
C ARG A 33 20.11 15.76 -2.43
N ALA A 34 19.40 15.60 -3.54
CA ALA A 34 18.31 14.62 -3.63
C ALA A 34 18.85 13.19 -3.47
N ALA A 35 19.93 12.84 -4.19
CA ALA A 35 20.59 11.55 -4.09
C ALA A 35 21.04 11.24 -2.65
N ALA A 36 21.70 12.19 -1.99
CA ALA A 36 22.13 12.03 -0.59
C ALA A 36 20.94 11.80 0.36
N SER A 37 19.84 12.54 0.17
CA SER A 37 18.63 12.37 1.00
C SER A 37 17.97 10.99 0.81
N ILE A 38 18.05 10.44 -0.41
CA ILE A 38 17.55 9.11 -0.74
C ILE A 38 18.43 8.05 -0.09
N GLU A 39 19.74 8.19 -0.18
CA GLU A 39 20.70 7.28 0.46
C GLU A 39 20.51 7.23 1.98
N ASP A 40 20.35 8.38 2.63
CA ASP A 40 20.06 8.49 4.06
C ASP A 40 18.71 7.84 4.44
N ALA A 41 17.69 7.97 3.59
CA ALA A 41 16.40 7.32 3.81
C ALA A 41 16.51 5.80 3.71
N PHE A 42 17.19 5.28 2.68
CA PHE A 42 17.43 3.85 2.52
C PHE A 42 18.29 3.27 3.65
N GLY A 43 19.35 3.96 4.07
CA GLY A 43 20.19 3.55 5.20
C GLY A 43 19.40 3.41 6.50
N ARG A 44 18.54 4.39 6.81
CA ARG A 44 17.66 4.34 7.98
C ARG A 44 16.62 3.22 7.90
N ALA A 45 16.00 3.03 6.74
CA ALA A 45 15.03 1.96 6.52
C ALA A 45 15.68 0.57 6.67
N GLY A 46 16.85 0.36 6.07
CA GLY A 46 17.59 -0.90 6.17
C GLY A 46 18.03 -1.21 7.60
N ALA A 47 18.50 -0.20 8.34
CA ALA A 47 18.84 -0.36 9.75
C ALA A 47 17.61 -0.72 10.62
N SER A 48 16.45 -0.13 10.31
CA SER A 48 15.20 -0.49 10.99
C SER A 48 14.77 -1.92 10.68
N LEU A 49 14.80 -2.31 9.41
CA LEU A 49 14.45 -3.66 8.97
C LEU A 49 15.35 -4.71 9.63
N THR A 50 16.66 -4.47 9.66
CA THR A 50 17.64 -5.37 10.29
C THR A 50 17.34 -5.56 11.78
N ARG A 51 17.00 -4.49 12.51
CA ARG A 51 16.59 -4.59 13.91
C ARG A 51 15.31 -5.40 14.08
N SER A 52 14.30 -5.15 13.25
CA SER A 52 13.04 -5.90 13.29
C SER A 52 13.24 -7.38 12.98
N LEU A 53 14.06 -7.72 11.98
CA LEU A 53 14.39 -9.10 11.64
C LEU A 53 15.21 -9.79 12.74
N ALA A 54 16.18 -9.10 13.32
CA ALA A 54 16.96 -9.63 14.45
C ALA A 54 16.07 -9.91 15.68
N ARG A 55 15.11 -9.01 15.95
CA ARG A 55 14.13 -9.19 17.02
C ARG A 55 13.17 -10.35 16.73
N ALA A 56 12.66 -10.44 15.52
CA ALA A 56 11.79 -11.53 15.08
C ALA A 56 12.49 -12.89 15.10
N ALA A 57 13.78 -12.95 14.77
CA ALA A 57 14.57 -14.16 14.86
C ALA A 57 14.86 -14.57 16.31
N ALA A 58 14.99 -13.61 17.23
CA ALA A 58 15.17 -13.86 18.65
C ALA A 58 13.87 -14.29 19.36
N ASP A 59 12.74 -13.68 19.00
CA ASP A 59 11.46 -13.86 19.69
C ASP A 59 10.49 -14.83 18.97
N GLY A 60 10.75 -15.17 17.71
CA GLY A 60 9.97 -16.14 16.93
C GLY A 60 8.62 -15.64 16.39
N GLU A 61 8.18 -14.45 16.75
CA GLU A 61 6.92 -13.86 16.29
C GLU A 61 7.16 -12.53 15.57
N VAL A 62 6.84 -12.46 14.26
CA VAL A 62 6.57 -11.17 13.61
C VAL A 62 5.09 -10.90 13.77
N THR A 63 4.71 -10.00 14.67
CA THR A 63 3.30 -9.65 14.83
C THR A 63 2.87 -8.70 13.70
N LEU A 64 1.65 -8.88 13.18
CA LEU A 64 1.07 -7.99 12.16
C LEU A 64 1.06 -6.52 12.63
N ALA A 65 0.98 -6.31 13.95
CA ALA A 65 1.03 -5.00 14.60
C ALA A 65 2.39 -4.30 14.46
N GLU A 66 3.50 -5.05 14.49
CA GLU A 66 4.84 -4.49 14.29
C GLU A 66 5.10 -4.14 12.84
N LEU A 67 4.60 -4.95 11.90
CA LEU A 67 4.62 -4.63 10.47
C LEU A 67 3.84 -3.34 10.20
N ALA A 68 2.62 -3.23 10.76
CA ALA A 68 1.79 -2.02 10.64
C ALA A 68 2.50 -0.78 11.21
N ARG A 69 3.16 -0.90 12.38
CA ARG A 69 3.95 0.21 12.97
C ARG A 69 5.16 0.59 12.12
N ALA A 70 5.88 -0.39 11.57
CA ALA A 70 7.03 -0.13 10.71
C ALA A 70 6.62 0.63 9.44
N VAL A 71 5.50 0.23 8.82
CA VAL A 71 4.92 0.92 7.65
C VAL A 71 4.48 2.34 8.01
N LEU A 72 3.76 2.53 9.11
CA LEU A 72 3.33 3.86 9.57
C LEU A 72 4.51 4.79 9.84
N ASN A 73 5.59 4.28 10.45
CA ASN A 73 6.80 5.06 10.71
C ASN A 73 7.54 5.42 9.42
N ALA A 74 7.58 4.52 8.43
CA ALA A 74 8.15 4.80 7.12
C ALA A 74 7.35 5.87 6.36
N VAL A 75 6.02 5.81 6.41
CA VAL A 75 5.13 6.83 5.82
C VAL A 75 5.31 8.18 6.51
N ASN A 76 5.38 8.20 7.85
CA ASN A 76 5.61 9.43 8.60
C ASN A 76 7.00 10.03 8.34
N ALA A 77 8.03 9.20 8.16
CA ALA A 77 9.36 9.66 7.77
C ALA A 77 9.39 10.23 6.34
N ALA A 78 8.67 9.60 5.41
CA ALA A 78 8.50 10.10 4.04
C ALA A 78 7.66 11.38 3.97
N ALA A 79 6.67 11.54 4.84
CA ALA A 79 5.86 12.75 4.98
C ALA A 79 6.61 13.89 5.69
N GLY A 80 7.50 13.54 6.63
CA GLY A 80 8.37 14.48 7.35
C GLY A 80 9.53 15.01 6.51
N ALA A 81 9.97 14.27 5.50
CA ALA A 81 10.90 14.72 4.47
C ALA A 81 10.19 15.68 3.49
N ARG A 82 9.91 16.89 3.96
CA ARG A 82 9.37 18.02 3.18
C ARG A 82 10.32 18.35 2.02
N GLY A 83 10.10 17.69 0.89
CA GLY A 83 10.90 17.83 -0.33
C GLY A 83 10.18 17.30 -1.56
N GLY A 84 8.89 17.63 -1.71
CA GLY A 84 8.14 17.88 -2.97
C GLY A 84 8.07 16.86 -4.12
N GLY A 85 8.97 15.90 -4.27
CA GLY A 85 9.02 15.00 -5.44
C GLY A 85 8.80 13.54 -5.09
N LEU A 86 9.54 13.04 -4.10
CA LEU A 86 9.45 11.63 -3.70
C LEU A 86 8.21 11.35 -2.86
N SER A 87 7.77 12.31 -2.02
CA SER A 87 6.49 12.21 -1.31
C SER A 87 5.31 12.18 -2.29
N GLY A 88 5.39 12.89 -3.42
CA GLY A 88 4.39 12.86 -4.49
C GLY A 88 4.38 11.53 -5.25
N ALA A 89 5.55 10.96 -5.55
CA ALA A 89 5.67 9.66 -6.21
C ALA A 89 5.24 8.50 -5.29
N ILE A 90 5.58 8.56 -4.00
CA ILE A 90 5.12 7.60 -2.99
C ILE A 90 3.63 7.79 -2.71
N ALA A 91 3.13 9.03 -2.60
CA ALA A 91 1.69 9.29 -2.49
C ALA A 91 0.92 8.94 -3.75
N ALA A 92 1.54 8.94 -4.95
CA ALA A 92 0.92 8.44 -6.18
C ALA A 92 0.92 6.91 -6.23
N ALA A 93 2.02 6.26 -5.79
CA ALA A 93 2.12 4.81 -5.71
C ALA A 93 1.20 4.23 -4.61
N LEU A 94 1.09 4.90 -3.46
CA LEU A 94 0.17 4.55 -2.37
C LEU A 94 -1.25 5.06 -2.64
N GLY A 95 -1.40 6.19 -3.32
CA GLY A 95 -2.70 6.74 -3.75
C GLY A 95 -3.36 5.91 -4.85
N GLY A 96 -2.57 5.11 -5.58
CA GLY A 96 -3.07 4.07 -6.47
C GLY A 96 -3.67 2.87 -5.74
N PHE A 97 -3.32 2.60 -4.48
CA PHE A 97 -3.84 1.51 -3.66
C PHE A 97 -4.54 2.05 -2.42
N SER A 98 -5.78 2.49 -2.56
CA SER A 98 -6.50 3.21 -1.49
C SER A 98 -7.20 2.31 -0.45
N GLY A 99 -6.62 1.13 -0.23
CA GLY A 99 -6.99 0.19 0.83
C GLY A 99 -7.81 -1.02 0.36
N ALA A 100 -7.93 -1.99 1.26
CA ALA A 100 -8.84 -3.12 1.08
C ALA A 100 -10.31 -2.63 1.14
N ARG A 101 -11.15 -3.21 0.31
CA ARG A 101 -12.61 -3.00 0.19
C ARG A 101 -13.35 -4.34 0.22
N ALA A 102 -12.76 -5.34 0.88
CA ALA A 102 -13.38 -6.65 1.05
C ALA A 102 -14.71 -6.55 1.81
N GLU A 103 -14.80 -5.66 2.80
CA GLU A 103 -16.03 -5.36 3.56
C GLU A 103 -16.89 -4.27 2.89
N GLY A 104 -16.55 -3.87 1.66
CA GLY A 104 -17.22 -2.79 0.94
C GLY A 104 -16.68 -1.39 1.24
N GLY A 105 -17.48 -0.38 0.87
CA GLY A 105 -17.23 1.04 1.09
C GLY A 105 -17.01 1.86 -0.18
N PRO A 106 -16.91 3.19 -0.05
CA PRO A 106 -16.80 4.09 -1.19
C PRO A 106 -15.47 3.92 -1.94
N VAL A 107 -15.56 4.08 -3.26
CA VAL A 107 -14.46 4.03 -4.22
C VAL A 107 -14.50 5.25 -5.14
N LEU A 108 -13.33 5.68 -5.58
CA LEU A 108 -13.16 6.79 -6.49
C LEU A 108 -12.62 6.27 -7.83
N GLY A 109 -13.00 6.94 -8.91
CA GLY A 109 -12.50 6.62 -10.25
C GLY A 109 -10.97 6.77 -10.32
N GLY A 110 -10.31 5.87 -11.04
CA GLY A 110 -8.86 5.89 -11.24
C GLY A 110 -8.03 5.31 -10.09
N GLY A 111 -8.65 4.95 -8.96
CA GLY A 111 -8.00 4.19 -7.89
C GLY A 111 -7.97 2.69 -8.16
N ALA A 112 -7.00 1.98 -7.58
CA ALA A 112 -7.04 0.53 -7.44
C ALA A 112 -7.37 0.15 -6.00
N TYR A 113 -8.23 -0.86 -5.86
CA TYR A 113 -8.77 -1.35 -4.60
C TYR A 113 -8.58 -2.85 -4.55
N LEU A 114 -8.22 -3.40 -3.39
CA LEU A 114 -8.26 -4.85 -3.18
C LEU A 114 -9.64 -5.24 -2.66
N VAL A 115 -10.43 -5.95 -3.45
CA VAL A 115 -11.75 -6.48 -3.10
C VAL A 115 -11.70 -8.01 -3.06
N GLY A 116 -12.66 -8.64 -2.38
CA GLY A 116 -12.81 -10.09 -2.41
C GLY A 116 -12.55 -10.77 -1.06
N GLU A 117 -13.57 -11.48 -0.59
CA GLU A 117 -13.52 -12.37 0.59
C GLU A 117 -12.97 -13.78 0.26
N ARG A 118 -12.92 -14.14 -1.03
CA ARG A 118 -12.39 -15.42 -1.55
C ARG A 118 -10.94 -15.34 -2.04
N GLY A 119 -10.28 -14.21 -1.80
CA GLY A 119 -8.92 -13.92 -2.25
C GLY A 119 -8.79 -12.48 -2.73
N PRO A 120 -7.57 -11.90 -2.71
CA PRO A 120 -7.34 -10.52 -3.10
C PRO A 120 -7.51 -10.33 -4.61
N GLU A 121 -8.64 -9.74 -5.02
CA GLU A 121 -8.89 -9.29 -6.39
C GLU A 121 -8.67 -7.78 -6.50
N VAL A 122 -8.16 -7.30 -7.64
CA VAL A 122 -7.94 -5.87 -7.86
C VAL A 122 -9.13 -5.27 -8.61
N PHE A 123 -9.80 -4.30 -8.02
CA PHE A 123 -10.87 -3.51 -8.62
C PHE A 123 -10.38 -2.10 -8.98
N ARG A 124 -10.65 -1.68 -10.21
CA ARG A 124 -10.29 -0.34 -10.75
C ARG A 124 -11.51 0.31 -11.39
N PRO A 125 -12.32 1.05 -10.63
CA PRO A 125 -13.51 1.69 -11.18
C PRO A 125 -13.14 2.88 -12.09
N ALA A 126 -13.91 3.06 -13.16
CA ALA A 126 -13.77 4.21 -14.07
C ALA A 126 -14.35 5.52 -13.51
N GLY A 127 -15.29 5.42 -12.56
CA GLY A 127 -15.95 6.55 -11.90
C GLY A 127 -16.13 6.29 -10.40
N ALA A 128 -16.58 7.30 -9.65
CA ALA A 128 -16.86 7.12 -8.22
C ALA A 128 -18.09 6.22 -8.01
N GLY A 129 -18.08 5.46 -6.91
CA GLY A 129 -19.15 4.52 -6.56
C GLY A 129 -18.93 3.90 -5.18
N THR A 130 -19.65 2.83 -4.88
CA THR A 130 -19.55 2.08 -3.62
C THR A 130 -19.46 0.58 -3.91
N VAL A 131 -18.56 -0.12 -3.21
CA VAL A 131 -18.54 -1.58 -3.19
C VAL A 131 -19.48 -2.04 -2.09
N GLU A 132 -20.48 -2.84 -2.46
CA GLU A 132 -21.46 -3.41 -1.53
C GLU A 132 -21.15 -4.91 -1.34
N PRO A 133 -20.86 -5.39 -0.11
CA PRO A 133 -20.58 -6.79 0.13
C PRO A 133 -21.86 -7.62 0.05
N MET A 134 -21.85 -8.65 -0.80
CA MET A 134 -22.98 -9.56 -0.98
C MET A 134 -22.97 -10.67 0.09
N GLY A 135 -23.00 -10.30 1.37
CA GLY A 135 -22.84 -11.26 2.47
C GLY A 135 -23.40 -10.85 3.82
N ALA A 136 -23.67 -9.55 4.04
CA ALA A 136 -24.16 -9.05 5.33
C ALA A 136 -25.59 -9.52 5.70
N ALA A 137 -26.30 -10.22 4.80
CA ALA A 137 -27.69 -10.64 5.00
C ALA A 137 -27.89 -12.10 5.44
N GLY A 138 -26.82 -12.91 5.59
CA GLY A 138 -26.94 -14.34 5.86
C GLY A 138 -26.36 -14.76 7.21
N GLY A 139 -27.11 -14.65 8.30
CA GLY A 139 -26.72 -15.27 9.57
C GLY A 139 -26.62 -16.80 9.42
N VAL A 140 -25.52 -17.41 9.86
CA VAL A 140 -25.34 -18.87 9.84
C VAL A 140 -26.05 -19.48 11.06
N THR A 141 -27.23 -20.07 10.85
CA THR A 141 -27.94 -20.82 11.90
C THR A 141 -27.45 -22.27 11.92
N VAL A 142 -26.68 -22.64 12.95
CA VAL A 142 -26.22 -24.02 13.16
C VAL A 142 -27.15 -24.74 14.13
N ASN A 143 -27.95 -25.68 13.63
CA ASN A 143 -28.79 -26.54 14.47
C ASN A 143 -27.99 -27.75 14.94
N VAL A 144 -27.73 -27.84 16.25
CA VAL A 144 -27.00 -28.96 16.86
C VAL A 144 -27.99 -29.87 17.58
N LYS A 145 -28.07 -31.13 17.16
CA LYS A 145 -28.79 -32.17 17.89
C LYS A 145 -27.78 -33.07 18.60
N VAL A 146 -27.92 -33.21 19.91
CA VAL A 146 -27.03 -34.02 20.75
C VAL A 146 -27.81 -35.19 21.31
N ASP A 147 -27.50 -36.39 20.84
CA ASP A 147 -28.06 -37.63 21.39
C ASP A 147 -27.14 -38.11 22.53
N GLY A 148 -27.60 -38.01 23.78
CA GLY A 148 -26.84 -38.46 24.97
C GLY A 148 -26.97 -37.62 26.24
N GLY A 149 -27.71 -36.51 26.23
CA GLY A 149 -27.92 -35.66 27.40
C GLY A 149 -26.68 -34.84 27.83
N ALA A 150 -26.79 -34.10 28.94
CA ALA A 150 -25.76 -33.15 29.40
C ALA A 150 -24.41 -33.81 29.73
N GLU A 151 -24.39 -35.07 30.17
CA GLU A 151 -23.14 -35.79 30.47
C GLU A 151 -22.32 -36.11 29.22
N GLY A 152 -22.97 -36.32 28.06
CA GLY A 152 -22.28 -36.51 26.78
C GLY A 152 -21.60 -35.24 26.27
N LEU A 153 -22.14 -34.06 26.64
CA LEU A 153 -21.56 -32.76 26.31
C LEU A 153 -20.28 -32.50 27.11
N LEU A 154 -20.31 -32.75 28.42
CA LEU A 154 -19.18 -32.50 29.32
C LEU A 154 -17.93 -33.32 28.97
N ARG A 155 -18.07 -34.53 28.42
CA ARG A 155 -16.92 -35.34 27.98
C ARG A 155 -16.31 -34.89 26.66
N SER A 156 -17.00 -34.06 25.88
CA SER A 156 -16.65 -33.77 24.49
C SER A 156 -16.68 -32.28 24.12
N GLU A 157 -16.71 -31.39 25.11
CA GLU A 157 -16.82 -29.93 24.90
C GLU A 157 -15.79 -29.40 23.89
N THR A 158 -14.52 -29.80 24.03
CA THR A 158 -13.45 -29.35 23.14
C THR A 158 -13.62 -29.87 21.71
N GLN A 159 -14.15 -31.07 21.54
CA GLN A 159 -14.39 -31.67 20.22
C GLN A 159 -15.57 -31.00 19.53
N ILE A 160 -16.66 -30.78 20.27
CA ILE A 160 -17.86 -30.10 19.78
C ILE A 160 -17.55 -28.64 19.44
N ALA A 161 -16.78 -27.94 20.27
CA ALA A 161 -16.35 -26.57 20.02
C ALA A 161 -15.51 -26.45 18.74
N ARG A 162 -14.59 -27.39 18.49
CA ARG A 162 -13.79 -27.43 17.25
C ARG A 162 -14.65 -27.73 16.02
N MET A 163 -15.62 -28.64 16.15
CA MET A 163 -16.55 -28.95 15.06
C MET A 163 -17.46 -27.76 14.73
N LEU A 164 -17.96 -27.06 15.74
CA LEU A 164 -18.76 -25.85 15.59
C LEU A 164 -17.96 -24.71 14.98
N ALA A 165 -16.73 -24.47 15.47
CA ALA A 165 -15.85 -23.46 14.90
C ALA A 165 -15.53 -23.75 13.43
N ARG A 166 -15.30 -25.01 13.08
CA ARG A 166 -15.08 -25.43 11.68
C ARG A 166 -16.34 -25.28 10.84
N ALA A 167 -17.52 -25.64 11.36
CA ALA A 167 -18.79 -25.51 10.63
C ALA A 167 -19.15 -24.03 10.40
N ALA A 168 -18.96 -23.17 11.40
CA ALA A 168 -19.14 -21.73 11.27
C ALA A 168 -18.18 -21.12 10.24
N ALA A 169 -16.91 -21.53 10.26
CA ALA A 169 -15.90 -21.09 9.28
C ALA A 169 -16.11 -21.64 7.86
N LEU A 170 -17.00 -22.62 7.67
CA LEU A 170 -17.44 -23.11 6.37
C LEU A 170 -18.72 -22.42 5.90
N GLY A 171 -19.62 -22.07 6.82
CA GLY A 171 -20.85 -21.32 6.52
C GLY A 171 -20.64 -19.82 6.31
N ALA A 172 -19.52 -19.27 6.78
CA ALA A 172 -19.13 -17.88 6.58
C ALA A 172 -18.30 -17.63 5.30
N ARG A 173 -18.27 -18.59 4.36
CA ARG A 173 -17.57 -18.48 3.07
C ARG A 173 -18.52 -18.28 1.90
#